data_AF-A0C2P8-F1
#
_entry.id   AF-A0C2P8-F1
#
_cell.length_a   1.000
_cell.length_b   1.000
_cell.length_c   1.000
_cell.angle_alpha   90.00
_cell.angle_beta   90.00
_cell.angle_gamma   90.00
#
_symmetry.space_group_name_H-M   'P 1'
#
loop_
_entity.id
_entity.type
_entity.pdbx_description
1 polymer ?
#
loop_
_entity_poly.entity_id
_entity_poly.type
_entity_poly.pdbx_seq_one_letter_code
_entity_poly.pdbx_strand_id
1 'polypeptide(L)'
;MKMKQFLECEYALSNRIKCATCHTVIYKHDLKIGHIFLRKDEGQQFDKKVWYHVDCVKKWPTGEKGQELPLFRLQSLKAEDQLRIKELYRSLQEKPKSKKEIKVLSKQEQYEKYVTVKNLNDPGQIEEDDDCIML
;
A
#
# COMPACT_ATOMS: atom_id res chain seq x y z
N MET A 1 12.22 27.94 2.57
CA MET A 1 10.73 27.90 2.67
C MET A 1 10.26 26.48 2.90
N LYS A 2 9.37 26.24 3.87
CA LYS A 2 8.83 24.90 4.14
C LYS A 2 7.47 24.76 3.45
N MET A 3 7.35 23.87 2.47
CA MET A 3 6.06 23.51 1.86
C MET A 3 5.36 22.49 2.76
N LYS A 4 4.13 22.78 3.17
CA LYS A 4 3.30 21.81 3.90
C LYS A 4 2.74 20.82 2.89
N GLN A 5 3.00 19.54 3.13
CA GLN A 5 2.56 18.44 2.28
C GLN A 5 1.60 17.55 3.05
N PHE A 6 0.54 17.11 2.37
CA PHE A 6 -0.41 16.13 2.90
C PHE A 6 -1.13 15.44 1.75
N LEU A 7 -1.79 14.33 2.07
CA LEU A 7 -2.65 13.60 1.17
C LEU A 7 -4.12 13.89 1.49
N GLU A 8 -4.95 13.90 0.46
CA GLU A 8 -6.39 14.13 0.58
C GLU A 8 -7.15 13.09 -0.25
N CYS A 9 -8.14 12.45 0.35
CA CYS A 9 -9.02 11.51 -0.35
C CYS A 9 -10.42 12.10 -0.47
N GLU A 10 -10.95 12.19 -1.68
CA GLU A 10 -12.29 12.71 -1.92
C GLU A 10 -12.89 12.10 -3.19
N TYR A 11 -14.22 12.20 -3.32
CA TYR A 11 -14.89 11.99 -4.60
C TYR A 11 -14.70 13.22 -5.48
N ALA A 12 -14.40 13.01 -6.76
CA ALA A 12 -14.25 14.11 -7.70
C ALA A 12 -15.55 14.92 -7.83
N LEU A 13 -15.44 16.25 -7.67
CA LEU A 13 -16.57 17.15 -7.84
C LEU A 13 -16.84 17.52 -9.31
N SER A 14 -15.87 17.28 -10.20
CA SER A 14 -15.95 17.60 -11.63
C SER A 14 -14.99 16.75 -12.47
N ASN A 15 -15.20 16.75 -13.79
CA ASN A 15 -14.40 16.03 -14.79
C ASN A 15 -13.21 16.85 -15.32
N ARG A 16 -12.75 17.86 -14.57
CA ARG A 16 -11.70 18.79 -15.05
C ARG A 16 -10.28 18.34 -14.71
N ILE A 17 -10.15 17.35 -13.83
CA ILE A 17 -8.86 16.89 -13.31
C ILE A 17 -8.44 15.65 -14.08
N LYS A 18 -7.17 15.60 -14.46
CA LYS A 18 -6.55 14.41 -15.05
C LYS A 18 -5.67 13.71 -14.02
N CYS A 19 -5.66 12.38 -14.06
CA CYS A 19 -4.75 11.59 -13.26
C CYS A 19 -3.31 11.81 -13.74
N ALA A 20 -2.39 12.02 -12.80
CA ALA A 20 -0.98 12.24 -13.14
C ALA A 20 -0.22 10.97 -13.58
N THR A 21 -0.80 9.77 -13.41
CA THR A 21 -0.18 8.50 -13.82
C THR A 21 -0.62 8.07 -15.22
N CYS A 22 -1.94 8.05 -15.49
CA CYS A 22 -2.49 7.56 -16.76
C CYS A 22 -2.93 8.70 -17.70
N HIS A 23 -2.89 9.95 -17.24
CA HIS A 23 -3.28 11.15 -17.99
C HIS A 23 -4.74 11.18 -18.48
N THR A 24 -5.57 10.23 -18.04
CA THR A 24 -7.01 10.22 -18.32
C THR A 24 -7.77 11.07 -17.30
N VAL A 25 -8.98 11.47 -17.67
CA VAL A 25 -9.87 12.28 -16.82
C VAL A 25 -10.34 11.44 -15.63
N ILE A 26 -10.38 12.06 -14.45
CA ILE A 26 -11.06 11.51 -13.26
C ILE A 26 -12.50 12.00 -13.31
N TYR A 27 -13.47 11.10 -13.44
CA TYR A 27 -14.88 11.48 -13.58
C TYR A 27 -15.47 11.90 -12.24
N LYS A 28 -16.49 12.74 -12.30
CA LYS A 28 -17.27 13.19 -11.16
C LYS A 28 -17.82 11.97 -10.43
N HIS A 29 -17.75 12.00 -9.10
CA HIS A 29 -18.08 10.92 -8.20
C HIS A 29 -17.07 9.76 -8.14
N ASP A 30 -16.04 9.73 -8.98
CA ASP A 30 -14.95 8.77 -8.82
C ASP A 30 -14.10 9.14 -7.61
N LEU A 31 -13.64 8.10 -6.91
CA LEU A 31 -12.70 8.24 -5.80
C LEU A 31 -11.29 8.57 -6.32
N LYS A 32 -10.66 9.57 -5.72
CA LYS A 32 -9.30 10.01 -6.07
C LYS A 32 -8.46 10.31 -4.83
N ILE A 33 -7.15 10.20 -5.00
CA ILE A 33 -6.14 10.54 -3.98
C ILE A 33 -5.36 11.75 -4.50
N GLY A 34 -5.24 12.78 -3.69
CA GLY A 34 -4.55 14.03 -4.01
C GLY A 34 -3.30 14.22 -3.16
N HIS A 35 -2.15 14.46 -3.80
CA HIS A 35 -0.96 14.99 -3.14
C HIS A 35 -1.00 16.52 -3.21
N ILE A 36 -1.11 17.14 -2.03
CA ILE A 36 -1.28 18.60 -1.89
C ILE A 36 0.03 19.20 -1.39
N PHE A 37 0.47 20.27 -2.05
CA PHE A 37 1.64 21.06 -1.67
C PHE A 37 1.16 22.50 -1.40
N LEU A 38 1.12 22.89 -0.12
CA LEU A 38 0.80 24.25 0.29
C LEU A 38 2.07 25.02 0.62
N ARG A 39 2.24 26.21 0.03
CA ARG A 39 3.29 27.15 0.42
C ARG A 39 2.81 27.95 1.63
N LYS A 40 3.67 28.16 2.62
CA LYS A 40 3.30 28.70 3.95
C LYS A 40 3.33 30.23 4.05
N ASP A 41 3.62 30.94 2.96
CA ASP A 41 3.82 32.40 3.00
C ASP A 41 2.49 33.16 2.84
N GLU A 42 2.39 34.28 3.55
CA GLU A 42 1.18 35.05 3.92
C GLU A 42 0.35 35.66 2.77
N GLY A 43 0.68 35.32 1.52
CA GLY A 43 -0.06 35.76 0.34
C GLY A 43 -0.22 34.57 -0.58
N GLN A 44 -1.38 33.95 -0.52
CA GLN A 44 -1.95 33.01 -1.50
C GLN A 44 -1.28 33.11 -2.89
N GLN A 45 -0.90 31.98 -3.51
CA GLN A 45 -1.17 31.76 -4.95
C GLN A 45 -0.69 30.45 -5.59
N PHE A 46 0.17 29.63 -4.96
CA PHE A 46 0.66 28.42 -5.64
C PHE A 46 0.53 27.16 -4.79
N ASP A 47 -0.71 26.66 -4.73
CA ASP A 47 -0.99 25.31 -4.25
C ASP A 47 -0.87 24.35 -5.43
N LYS A 48 0.18 23.53 -5.45
CA LYS A 48 0.24 22.42 -6.41
C LYS A 48 -0.60 21.28 -5.86
N LYS A 49 -1.54 20.80 -6.68
CA LYS A 49 -2.35 19.61 -6.36
C LYS A 49 -2.15 18.59 -7.46
N VAL A 50 -1.70 17.40 -7.09
CA VAL A 50 -1.52 16.29 -8.01
C VAL A 50 -2.51 15.20 -7.66
N TRP A 51 -3.37 14.83 -8.60
CA TRP A 51 -4.45 13.88 -8.38
C TRP A 51 -4.22 12.56 -9.09
N TYR A 52 -4.69 11.48 -8.48
CA TYR A 52 -4.57 10.13 -8.99
C TYR A 52 -5.90 9.39 -8.83
N HIS A 53 -6.25 8.53 -9.80
CA HIS A 53 -7.20 7.46 -9.51
C HIS A 53 -6.60 6.55 -8.44
N VAL A 54 -7.44 5.94 -7.60
CA VAL A 54 -7.00 5.00 -6.56
C VAL A 54 -6.16 3.87 -7.17
N ASP A 55 -6.61 3.28 -8.26
CA ASP A 55 -5.91 2.17 -8.94
C ASP A 55 -4.64 2.60 -9.68
N CYS A 56 -4.47 3.90 -9.89
CA CYS A 56 -3.30 4.45 -10.57
C CYS A 56 -2.14 4.76 -9.62
N VAL A 57 -2.32 4.60 -8.31
CA VAL A 57 -1.27 4.80 -7.31
C VAL A 57 -0.36 3.58 -7.28
N LYS A 58 0.77 3.66 -7.98
CA LYS A 58 1.80 2.59 -8.01
C LYS A 58 2.79 2.63 -6.86
N LYS A 59 2.95 3.81 -6.25
CA LYS A 59 3.81 4.07 -5.10
C LYS A 59 3.07 5.05 -4.20
N TRP A 60 3.08 4.81 -2.90
CA TRP A 60 2.43 5.74 -1.98
C TRP A 60 3.18 7.07 -2.00
N PRO A 61 2.50 8.21 -2.21
CA PRO A 61 3.18 9.48 -2.27
C PRO A 61 3.73 9.87 -0.89
N THR A 62 5.02 10.18 -0.84
CA THR A 62 5.74 10.58 0.37
C THR A 62 6.18 12.03 0.27
N GLY A 63 6.50 12.64 1.41
CA GLY A 63 6.99 14.01 1.42
C GLY A 63 8.39 14.14 0.81
N GLU A 64 8.84 15.38 0.59
CA GLU A 64 10.16 15.67 0.02
C GLU A 64 11.36 15.00 0.72
N LYS A 65 11.24 14.64 2.00
CA LYS A 65 12.28 13.94 2.76
C LYS A 65 11.99 12.44 2.94
N GLY A 66 11.07 11.90 2.15
CA GLY A 66 10.62 10.51 2.24
C GLY A 66 9.72 10.21 3.44
N GLN A 67 9.28 11.23 4.19
CA GLN A 67 8.40 11.02 5.34
C GLN A 67 6.98 10.65 4.91
N GLU A 68 6.30 9.88 5.76
CA GLU A 68 4.87 9.63 5.61
C GLU A 68 4.09 10.95 5.73
N LEU A 69 3.07 11.09 4.87
CA LEU A 69 2.22 12.27 4.83
C LEU A 69 0.89 11.98 5.53
N PRO A 70 0.35 12.93 6.30
CA PRO A 70 -0.98 12.77 6.89
C PRO A 70 -2.04 12.67 5.80
N LEU A 71 -2.99 11.76 5.99
CA LEU A 71 -4.11 11.53 5.08
C LEU A 71 -5.39 12.20 5.62
N PHE A 72 -5.94 13.13 4.85
CA PHE A 72 -7.15 13.86 5.21
C PHE A 72 -8.39 13.35 4.46
N ARG A 73 -9.56 13.64 5.04
CA ARG A 73 -10.91 13.36 4.50
C ARG A 73 -11.28 11.88 4.29
N LEU A 74 -10.44 10.95 4.73
CA LEU A 74 -10.75 9.52 4.68
C LEU A 74 -12.09 9.20 5.36
N GLN A 75 -12.36 9.79 6.54
CA GLN A 75 -13.60 9.60 7.29
C GLN A 75 -14.88 10.11 6.59
N SER A 76 -14.74 10.96 5.57
CA SER A 76 -15.87 11.48 4.79
C SER A 76 -16.29 10.54 3.65
N LEU A 77 -15.56 9.45 3.43
CA LEU A 77 -15.85 8.44 2.41
C LEU A 77 -16.70 7.30 2.97
N LYS A 78 -17.23 6.46 2.08
CA LYS A 78 -17.94 5.23 2.47
C LYS A 78 -16.96 4.26 3.13
N ALA A 79 -17.45 3.42 4.04
CA ALA A 79 -16.60 2.46 4.77
C ALA A 79 -15.83 1.51 3.84
N GLU A 80 -16.48 1.07 2.75
CA GLU A 80 -15.86 0.24 1.71
C GLU A 80 -14.66 0.94 1.05
N ASP A 81 -14.83 2.21 0.66
CA ASP A 81 -13.77 3.02 0.06
C ASP A 81 -12.65 3.35 1.05
N GLN A 82 -13.00 3.54 2.31
CA GLN A 82 -12.00 3.70 3.38
C GLN A 82 -11.13 2.45 3.51
N LEU A 83 -11.74 1.26 3.47
CA LEU A 83 -11.00 0.00 3.53
C LEU A 83 -10.10 -0.15 2.31
N ARG A 84 -10.64 0.11 1.10
CA ARG A 84 -9.87 0.04 -0.15
C ARG A 84 -8.61 0.91 -0.13
N ILE A 85 -8.70 2.14 0.38
CA ILE A 85 -7.53 3.03 0.49
C ILE A 85 -6.51 2.50 1.51
N LYS A 86 -6.97 1.96 2.65
CA LYS A 86 -6.09 1.36 3.68
C LYS A 86 -5.38 0.11 3.16
N GLU A 87 -6.08 -0.74 2.41
CA GLU A 87 -5.50 -1.93 1.80
C GLU A 87 -4.49 -1.58 0.72
N LEU A 88 -4.81 -0.60 -0.13
CA LEU A 88 -3.88 -0.05 -1.10
C LEU A 88 -2.61 0.45 -0.40
N TYR A 89 -2.75 1.25 0.67
CA TYR A 89 -1.61 1.71 1.46
C TYR A 89 -0.73 0.56 1.93
N ARG A 90 -1.33 -0.43 2.61
CA ARG A 90 -0.62 -1.60 3.14
C ARG A 90 0.10 -2.38 2.03
N SER A 91 -0.58 -2.64 0.92
CA SER A 91 -0.02 -3.39 -0.22
C SER A 91 1.19 -2.70 -0.86
N LEU A 92 1.26 -1.37 -0.80
CA LEU A 92 2.36 -0.59 -1.34
C LEU A 92 3.54 -0.45 -0.37
N GLN A 93 3.30 -0.63 0.94
CA GLN A 93 4.37 -0.67 1.96
C GLN A 93 5.04 -2.04 2.01
N GLU A 94 4.29 -3.10 1.75
CA GLU A 94 4.84 -4.45 1.66
C GLU A 94 5.80 -4.53 0.46
N LYS A 95 7.09 -4.75 0.75
CA LYS A 95 8.05 -5.09 -0.30
C LYS A 95 7.56 -6.39 -0.96
N PRO A 96 7.56 -6.50 -2.30
CA PRO A 96 7.24 -7.76 -2.94
C PRO A 96 8.21 -8.81 -2.41
N LYS A 97 7.69 -9.84 -1.72
CA LYS A 97 8.48 -10.99 -1.30
C LYS A 97 9.18 -11.51 -2.55
N SER A 98 10.51 -11.68 -2.48
CA SER A 98 11.24 -12.14 -3.66
C SER A 98 10.70 -13.52 -4.09
N LYS A 99 10.79 -13.86 -5.40
CA LYS A 99 10.43 -15.21 -5.87
C LYS A 99 11.12 -16.33 -5.08
N LYS A 100 12.29 -16.04 -4.48
CA LYS A 100 13.02 -16.96 -3.60
C LYS A 100 12.30 -17.14 -2.26
N GLU A 101 11.88 -16.07 -1.60
CA GLU A 101 11.11 -16.14 -0.34
C GLU A 101 9.77 -16.84 -0.52
N ILE A 102 9.08 -16.62 -1.65
CA ILE A 102 7.80 -17.30 -1.93
C ILE A 102 8.01 -18.82 -2.05
N LYS A 103 9.07 -19.27 -2.72
CA LYS A 103 9.41 -20.70 -2.81
C LYS A 103 9.75 -21.29 -1.45
N VAL A 104 10.54 -20.58 -0.64
CA VAL A 104 10.93 -21.05 0.70
C VAL A 104 9.70 -21.20 1.59
N LEU A 105 8.82 -20.20 1.64
CA LEU A 105 7.57 -20.26 2.39
C LEU A 105 6.67 -21.42 1.93
N SER A 106 6.52 -21.64 0.62
CA SER A 106 5.73 -22.76 0.10
C SER A 106 6.30 -24.13 0.49
N LYS A 107 7.63 -24.26 0.55
CA LYS A 107 8.30 -25.52 0.93
C LYS A 107 8.17 -25.77 2.44
N GLN A 108 8.26 -24.71 3.25
CA GLN A 108 8.03 -24.77 4.70
C GLN A 108 6.61 -25.23 5.02
N GLU A 109 5.61 -24.63 4.37
CA GLU A 109 4.19 -24.94 4.59
C GLU A 109 3.84 -26.37 4.13
N GLN A 110 4.51 -26.86 3.06
CA GLN A 110 4.42 -28.26 2.64
C GLN A 110 5.03 -29.22 3.67
N TYR A 111 6.18 -28.86 4.27
CA TYR A 111 6.83 -29.68 5.30
C TYR A 111 6.00 -29.74 6.58
N GLU A 112 5.45 -28.61 7.05
CA GLU A 112 4.55 -28.57 8.20
C GLU A 112 3.30 -29.43 7.99
N LYS A 113 2.71 -29.39 6.79
CA LYS A 113 1.59 -30.27 6.42
C LYS A 113 1.99 -31.75 6.47
N TYR A 114 3.16 -32.10 5.93
CA TYR A 114 3.66 -33.48 5.97
C TYR A 114 3.89 -33.97 7.41
N VAL A 115 4.58 -33.19 8.25
CA VAL A 115 4.85 -33.53 9.64
C VAL A 115 3.55 -33.66 10.44
N THR A 116 2.59 -32.77 10.23
CA THR A 116 1.26 -32.84 10.87
C THR A 116 0.53 -34.13 10.51
N VAL A 117 0.53 -34.51 9.22
CA VAL A 117 -0.11 -35.76 8.77
C VAL A 117 0.64 -37.00 9.28
N LYS A 118 1.97 -36.97 9.34
CA LYS A 118 2.78 -38.07 9.89
C LYS A 118 2.51 -38.28 11.39
N ASN A 119 2.44 -37.21 12.18
CA ASN A 119 2.17 -37.26 13.62
C ASN A 119 0.75 -37.74 13.97
N LEU A 120 -0.22 -37.56 13.07
CA LEU A 120 -1.58 -38.09 13.23
C LEU A 120 -1.68 -39.59 12.93
N ASN A 121 -0.80 -40.10 12.08
CA ASN A 121 -0.82 -41.49 11.63
C ASN A 121 0.13 -42.39 12.43
N ASP A 122 1.09 -41.83 13.19
CA ASP A 122 2.00 -42.56 14.06
C ASP A 122 2.49 -41.67 15.22
N PRO A 123 1.91 -41.78 16.44
CA PRO A 123 2.26 -40.91 17.57
C PRO A 123 3.59 -41.27 18.25
N GLY A 124 4.40 -42.20 17.72
CA GLY A 124 5.60 -42.66 18.41
C GLY A 124 6.74 -43.09 17.50
N GLN A 125 7.49 -42.13 16.95
CA GLN A 125 8.93 -42.25 16.70
C GLN A 125 9.54 -40.89 16.28
N ILE A 126 10.26 -40.26 17.22
CA ILE A 126 11.21 -39.19 16.91
C ILE A 126 12.53 -39.91 16.60
N GLU A 127 12.90 -40.00 15.32
CA GLU A 127 14.29 -40.21 14.94
C GLU A 127 14.90 -38.82 14.72
N GLU A 128 15.62 -38.35 15.73
CA GLU A 128 16.67 -37.36 15.55
C GLU A 128 17.76 -38.06 14.76
N ASP A 129 17.96 -37.69 13.49
CA ASP A 129 19.26 -37.87 12.84
C ASP A 129 19.40 -36.93 11.64
N ASP A 130 20.64 -36.46 11.50
CA ASP A 130 21.28 -35.75 10.41
C ASP A 130 21.14 -34.22 10.34
N ASP A 131 21.99 -33.58 11.17
CA ASP A 131 22.94 -32.54 10.77
C ASP A 131 22.73 -31.91 9.38
N CYS A 132 22.27 -30.65 9.39
CA CYS A 132 22.62 -29.73 8.31
C CYS A 132 22.72 -28.29 8.81
N ILE A 133 23.74 -28.03 9.63
CA ILE A 133 24.35 -26.70 9.67
C ILE A 133 25.19 -26.58 8.39
N MET A 134 24.72 -25.79 7.44
CA MET A 134 25.57 -25.32 6.33
C MET A 134 26.14 -23.96 6.75
N LEU A 135 27.46 -23.93 6.90
CA LEU A 135 28.32 -22.77 7.22
C LEU A 135 27.99 -21.52 6.39
#